data_AF-A0A8S2L9G9-F1
#
_entry.id   AF-A0A8S2L9G9-F1
#
_cell.length_a   1.000
_cell.length_b   1.000
_cell.length_c   1.000
_cell.angle_alpha   90.00
_cell.angle_beta   90.00
_cell.angle_gamma   90.00
#
_symmetry.space_group_name_H-M   'P 1'
#
loop_
_entity.id
_entity.type
_entity.pdbx_description
1 polymer ?
#
loop_
_entity_poly.entity_id
_entity_poly.type
_entity_poly.pdbx_seq_one_letter_code
_entity_poly.pdbx_strand_id
1 'polypeptide(L)'
;MACTYFGNCIYFNDTNHLTKYEHPFNQPCPFTPYSCKQYIKLLQYNKRDLNEEENKIMYEKLKMHYIRYSHVCPWGRNCNETKNEHMRNTIHIPRIMCSDVD
;
A
#
# COMPACT_ATOMS: atom_id res chain seq x y z
N MET A 1 -7.34 -13.89 -16.10
CA MET A 1 -8.02 -14.78 -15.11
C MET A 1 -7.86 -14.12 -13.76
N ALA A 2 -8.97 -13.84 -13.07
CA ALA A 2 -8.90 -13.20 -11.76
C ALA A 2 -8.17 -14.09 -10.73
N CYS A 3 -7.34 -13.47 -9.90
CA CYS A 3 -6.75 -14.14 -8.76
C CYS A 3 -7.84 -14.53 -7.74
N THR A 4 -7.81 -15.77 -7.24
CA THR A 4 -8.75 -16.26 -6.22
C THR A 4 -8.67 -15.50 -4.89
N TYR A 5 -7.54 -14.85 -4.61
CA TYR A 5 -7.35 -14.04 -3.40
C TYR A 5 -7.69 -12.56 -3.59
N PHE A 6 -7.93 -12.11 -4.82
CA PHE A 6 -8.27 -10.72 -5.15
C PHE A 6 -7.34 -9.70 -4.46
N GLY A 7 -7.87 -8.70 -3.75
CA GLY A 7 -7.09 -7.70 -3.00
C GLY A 7 -6.30 -8.25 -1.79
N ASN A 8 -6.55 -9.51 -1.40
CA ASN A 8 -5.94 -10.17 -0.24
C ASN A 8 -4.83 -11.15 -0.65
N CYS A 9 -4.28 -11.00 -1.86
CA CYS A 9 -3.34 -11.93 -2.45
C CYS A 9 -2.05 -12.06 -1.64
N ILE A 10 -1.84 -13.25 -1.06
CA ILE A 10 -0.63 -13.59 -0.30
C ILE A 10 0.62 -13.76 -1.19
N TYR A 11 0.40 -14.03 -2.49
CA TYR A 11 1.45 -14.17 -3.51
C TYR A 11 1.77 -12.84 -4.21
N PHE A 12 1.52 -11.70 -3.56
CA PHE A 12 1.75 -10.38 -4.14
C PHE A 12 3.22 -10.07 -4.44
N ASN A 13 4.15 -10.87 -3.95
CA ASN A 13 5.59 -10.75 -4.20
C ASN A 13 6.10 -11.76 -5.26
N ASP A 14 5.24 -12.64 -5.78
CA ASP A 14 5.59 -13.58 -6.84
C ASP A 14 5.27 -12.97 -8.21
N THR A 15 6.32 -12.58 -8.94
CA THR A 15 6.19 -11.99 -10.28
C THR A 15 5.50 -12.94 -11.28
N ASN A 16 5.69 -14.25 -11.17
CA ASN A 16 5.03 -15.21 -12.05
C ASN A 16 3.52 -15.26 -11.75
N HIS A 17 3.14 -15.18 -10.47
CA HIS A 17 1.73 -15.09 -10.07
C HIS A 17 1.08 -13.79 -10.58
N LEU A 18 1.75 -12.65 -10.38
CA LEU A 18 1.23 -11.34 -10.78
C LEU A 18 1.08 -11.17 -12.31
N THR A 19 1.89 -11.85 -13.10
CA THR A 19 1.78 -11.82 -14.57
C THR A 19 0.70 -12.73 -15.11
N LYS A 20 0.35 -13.79 -14.36
CA LYS A 20 -0.64 -14.80 -14.77
C LYS A 20 -2.06 -14.47 -14.34
N TYR A 21 -2.23 -13.77 -13.21
CA TYR A 21 -3.53 -13.49 -12.62
C TYR A 21 -3.80 -11.99 -12.51
N GLU A 22 -5.06 -11.61 -12.65
CA GLU A 22 -5.52 -10.22 -12.50
C GLU A 22 -5.88 -9.93 -11.04
N HIS A 23 -5.55 -8.71 -10.60
CA HIS A 23 -5.78 -8.21 -9.24
C HIS A 23 -6.44 -6.83 -9.28
N PRO A 24 -7.18 -6.44 -8.23
CA PRO A 24 -7.79 -5.11 -8.14
C PRO A 24 -6.79 -4.02 -7.76
N PHE A 25 -5.56 -4.40 -7.39
CA PHE A 25 -4.50 -3.48 -7.01
C PHE A 25 -3.51 -3.26 -8.16
N ASN A 26 -2.87 -2.08 -8.20
CA ASN A 26 -1.74 -1.82 -9.11
C ASN A 26 -0.52 -2.70 -8.77
N GLN A 27 0.48 -2.75 -9.65
CA GLN A 27 1.73 -3.48 -9.40
C GLN A 27 2.28 -3.22 -7.99
N PRO A 28 2.53 -4.26 -7.18
CA PRO A 28 3.07 -4.10 -5.85
C PRO A 28 4.44 -3.40 -5.87
N CYS A 29 4.68 -2.51 -4.91
CA CYS A 29 6.00 -1.92 -4.73
C CYS A 29 7.00 -3.03 -4.37
N PRO A 30 8.19 -3.08 -5.02
CA PRO A 30 9.20 -4.11 -4.72
C PRO A 30 9.72 -4.05 -3.28
N PHE A 31 9.47 -2.96 -2.56
CA PHE A 31 9.86 -2.76 -1.18
C PHE A 31 8.69 -2.92 -0.18
N THR A 32 7.50 -3.32 -0.62
CA THR A 32 6.38 -3.64 0.28
C THR A 32 6.56 -5.06 0.85
N PRO A 33 6.20 -5.35 2.10
CA PRO A 33 5.47 -4.51 3.06
C PRO A 33 6.31 -3.48 3.84
N TYR A 34 7.63 -3.66 4.01
CA TYR A 34 8.36 -2.96 5.09
C TYR A 34 9.44 -1.97 4.67
N SER A 35 10.03 -2.09 3.49
CA SER A 35 11.24 -1.34 3.11
C SER A 35 10.95 -0.10 2.27
N CYS A 36 9.69 0.23 2.01
CA CYS A 36 9.32 1.37 1.17
C CYS A 36 9.33 2.68 1.96
N LYS A 37 10.47 3.39 1.94
CA LYS A 37 10.64 4.68 2.63
C LYS A 37 9.63 5.75 2.18
N GLN A 38 9.27 5.76 0.90
CA GLN A 38 8.30 6.73 0.37
C GLN A 38 6.91 6.49 0.95
N TYR A 39 6.49 5.23 1.03
CA TYR A 39 5.19 4.88 1.60
C TYR A 39 5.14 5.14 3.10
N ILE A 40 6.19 4.79 3.84
CA ILE A 40 6.30 5.10 5.28
C ILE A 40 6.19 6.61 5.52
N LYS A 41 6.92 7.43 4.75
CA LYS A 41 6.83 8.89 4.83
C LYS A 41 5.43 9.41 4.50
N LEU A 42 4.76 8.83 3.51
CA LEU A 42 3.38 9.21 3.16
C LEU A 42 2.41 8.90 4.32
N LEU A 43 2.53 7.74 4.96
CA LEU A 43 1.69 7.35 6.11
C LEU A 43 1.89 8.25 7.33
N GLN A 44 3.10 8.77 7.51
CA GLN A 44 3.47 9.66 8.62
C GLN A 44 3.20 11.14 8.32
N TYR A 45 2.80 11.48 7.10
CA TYR A 45 2.67 12.85 6.66
C TYR A 45 1.51 13.57 7.36
N ASN A 46 1.76 14.74 7.95
CA ASN A 46 0.70 15.54 8.56
C ASN A 46 0.17 16.58 7.56
N LYS A 47 -1.15 16.68 7.42
CA LYS A 47 -1.78 17.67 6.52
C LYS A 47 -1.43 19.11 6.91
N ARG A 48 -1.09 19.38 8.17
CA ARG A 48 -0.66 20.71 8.64
C ARG A 48 0.67 21.15 8.02
N ASP A 49 1.49 20.21 7.57
CA ASP A 49 2.80 20.50 6.99
C ASP A 49 2.67 21.02 5.54
N LEU A 50 1.50 20.89 4.91
CA LEU A 50 1.24 21.31 3.52
C LEU A 50 1.10 22.83 3.32
N ASN A 51 1.25 23.63 4.38
CA ASN A 51 1.25 25.08 4.29
C ASN A 51 2.53 25.63 3.64
N GLU A 52 3.62 24.87 3.69
CA GLU A 52 4.89 25.20 3.06
C GLU A 52 4.96 24.55 1.66
N GLU A 53 5.36 25.32 0.65
CA GLU A 53 5.38 24.84 -0.74
C GLU A 53 6.34 23.66 -0.94
N GLU A 54 7.49 23.65 -0.26
CA GLU A 54 8.45 22.54 -0.31
C GLU A 54 7.84 21.21 0.17
N ASN A 55 7.09 21.29 1.27
CA ASN A 55 6.35 20.17 1.84
C ASN A 55 5.25 19.69 0.88
N LYS A 56 4.52 20.62 0.25
CA LYS A 56 3.51 20.27 -0.77
C LYS A 56 4.13 19.54 -1.97
N ILE A 57 5.27 20.02 -2.49
CA ILE A 57 6.01 19.36 -3.57
C ILE A 57 6.45 17.96 -3.15
N MET A 58 6.95 17.80 -1.92
CA MET A 58 7.34 16.50 -1.38
C MET A 58 6.15 15.55 -1.27
N TYR A 59 5.02 16.02 -0.73
CA TYR A 59 3.79 15.24 -0.62
C TYR A 59 3.30 14.74 -1.98
N GLU A 60 3.28 15.59 -3.01
CA GLU A 60 2.87 15.17 -4.36
C GLU A 60 3.80 14.10 -4.94
N LYS A 61 5.12 14.19 -4.70
CA LYS A 61 6.06 13.13 -5.08
C LYS A 61 5.75 11.80 -4.39
N LEU A 62 5.47 11.83 -3.08
CA LEU A 62 5.09 10.64 -2.31
C LEU A 62 3.77 10.05 -2.81
N LYS A 63 2.79 10.90 -3.12
CA LYS A 63 1.48 10.50 -3.65
C LYS A 63 1.60 9.87 -5.03
N MET A 64 2.45 10.41 -5.90
CA MET A 64 2.73 9.82 -7.22
C MET A 64 3.30 8.40 -7.12
N HIS A 65 4.18 8.15 -6.13
CA HIS A 65 4.67 6.79 -5.86
C HIS A 65 3.54 5.85 -5.42
N TYR A 66 2.64 6.32 -4.55
CA TYR A 66 1.48 5.56 -4.06
C TYR A 66 0.43 5.27 -5.14
N ILE A 67 0.22 6.20 -6.08
CA ILE A 67 -0.68 5.98 -7.24
C ILE A 67 -0.08 4.94 -8.20
N ARG A 68 1.25 4.93 -8.37
CA ARG A 68 1.93 4.02 -9.29
C ARG A 68 2.04 2.60 -8.74
N TYR A 69 2.30 2.46 -7.44
CA TYR A 69 2.59 1.17 -6.82
C TYR A 69 1.68 0.88 -5.64
N SER A 70 1.18 -0.35 -5.58
CA SER A 70 0.39 -0.80 -4.44
C SER A 70 1.27 -1.22 -3.28
N HIS A 71 0.76 -1.02 -2.07
CA HIS A 71 1.47 -1.37 -0.84
C HIS A 71 0.59 -2.18 0.09
N VAL A 72 1.19 -3.03 0.91
CA VAL A 72 0.43 -3.71 1.99
C VAL A 72 -0.15 -2.67 2.93
N CYS A 73 -1.46 -2.72 3.12
CA CYS A 73 -2.19 -1.84 4.02
C CYS A 73 -1.66 -2.03 5.45
N PRO A 74 -1.40 -0.94 6.22
CA PRO A 74 -0.98 -1.05 7.61
C PRO A 74 -1.95 -1.86 8.48
N TRP A 75 -3.25 -1.80 8.17
CA TRP A 75 -4.30 -2.56 8.87
C TRP A 75 -4.56 -3.94 8.27
N GLY A 76 -3.93 -4.29 7.13
CA GLY A 76 -4.12 -5.57 6.47
C GLY A 76 -5.59 -5.90 6.24
N ARG A 77 -5.98 -7.16 6.47
CA ARG A 77 -7.40 -7.60 6.40
C ARG A 77 -8.35 -6.92 7.39
N ASN A 78 -7.84 -6.26 8.42
CA ASN A 78 -8.66 -5.54 9.40
C ASN A 78 -9.00 -4.11 8.95
N CYS A 79 -8.53 -3.68 7.77
CA CYS A 79 -8.86 -2.37 7.23
C CYS A 79 -10.35 -2.29 6.85
N ASN A 80 -11.00 -1.20 7.23
CA ASN A 80 -12.41 -0.91 6.93
C ASN A 80 -12.59 0.22 5.89
N GLU A 81 -11.50 0.76 5.33
CA GLU A 81 -11.55 1.77 4.27
C GLU A 81 -11.96 1.13 2.95
N THR A 82 -13.01 1.67 2.34
CA THR A 82 -13.65 1.12 1.13
C THR A 82 -13.54 2.02 -0.09
N LYS A 83 -12.91 3.20 0.03
CA LYS A 83 -12.67 4.09 -1.11
C LYS A 83 -11.91 3.34 -2.22
N ASN A 84 -12.37 3.50 -3.45
CA ASN A 84 -11.77 2.87 -4.63
C ASN A 84 -10.27 3.15 -4.76
N GLU A 85 -9.83 4.36 -4.44
CA GLU A 85 -8.41 4.73 -4.46
C GLU A 85 -7.58 3.88 -3.48
N HIS A 86 -8.09 3.68 -2.26
CA HIS A 86 -7.45 2.83 -1.26
C HIS A 86 -7.39 1.38 -1.73
N MET A 87 -8.51 0.83 -2.19
CA MET A 87 -8.61 -0.56 -2.63
C MET A 87 -7.72 -0.85 -3.85
N ARG A 88 -7.49 0.15 -4.70
CA ARG A 88 -6.61 0.04 -5.87
C ARG A 88 -5.12 0.17 -5.54
N ASN A 89 -4.78 0.93 -4.49
CA ASN A 89 -3.40 1.24 -4.15
C ASN A 89 -2.89 0.45 -2.92
N THR A 90 -3.72 -0.42 -2.36
CA THR A 90 -3.34 -1.23 -1.21
C THR A 90 -3.66 -2.71 -1.34
N ILE A 91 -2.92 -3.53 -0.58
CA ILE A 91 -3.03 -4.99 -0.54
C ILE A 91 -3.35 -5.39 0.91
N HIS A 92 -4.40 -6.17 1.11
CA HIS A 92 -4.97 -6.48 2.42
C HIS A 92 -4.65 -7.91 2.84
N ILE A 93 -3.38 -8.21 3.01
CA ILE A 93 -2.95 -9.51 3.55
C ILE A 93 -3.17 -9.58 5.08
N PRO A 94 -3.27 -10.78 5.68
CA PRO A 94 -3.21 -10.90 7.13
C PRO A 94 -1.93 -10.27 7.68
N ARG A 95 -2.06 -9.43 8.71
CA ARG A 95 -0.94 -8.95 9.50
C ARG A 95 -1.13 -9.43 10.93
N ILE A 96 -0.17 -10.21 11.42
CA ILE A 96 -0.09 -10.52 12.85
C ILE A 96 0.68 -9.35 13.46
N MET A 97 -0.02 -8.53 14.25
CA MET A 97 0.67 -7.57 15.10
C MET A 97 1.34 -8.35 16.22
N CYS A 98 2.57 -7.97 16.57
CA CYS A 98 3.15 -8.46 17.81
C CYS A 98 2.20 -8.10 18.96
N SER A 99 2.03 -8.98 19.93
CA SER A 99 1.46 -8.56 21.22
C SER A 99 2.35 -7.45 21.75
N ASP A 100 1.75 -6.40 22.30
CA ASP A 100 2.50 -5.48 23.15
C ASP A 100 3.22 -6.34 24.19
N VAL A 101 4.53 -6.18 24.30
CA VAL A 101 5.31 -6.91 25.28
C VAL A 101 4.84 -6.37 26.64
N ASP A 102 4.10 -7.17 27.40
CA ASP A 102 3.76 -6.88 28.79
C ASP A 102 5.04 -6.69 29.63
#